data_AF-A0A955R5S0-F1
#
_entry.id   AF-A0A955R5S0-F1
#
_cell.length_a   1.000
_cell.length_b   1.000
_cell.length_c   1.000
_cell.angle_alpha   90.00
_cell.angle_beta   90.00
_cell.angle_gamma   90.00
#
_symmetry.space_group_name_H-M   'P 1'
#
loop_
_entity.id
_entity.type
_entity.pdbx_description
1 polymer ?
#
loop_
_entity_poly.entity_id
_entity_poly.type
_entity_poly.pdbx_seq_one_letter_code
_entity_poly.pdbx_strand_id
1 'polypeptide(L)'
;MSDALRKLPGDAVPDLDPITFGVAFTRAMRRQRTAVHTPSLRTSVAIPRWLTARCLRTGGLTPADYVEAAVRCTPLEDQDLAEAVARGIVFPQAASEKPATPETPTVVAAPAAPVDAVADILGDLASLDLDLDAIDDLSDLDALLAADQDEGDTELGAFDLFERLYSSADPGERALGELIHRFGGPAELEASAVRTVFLARVWVAKHLLAAVGELNPELCAFGVTAGYGRELRRACTEPWEVAGVLAGEADPALEPLLDDLLQHGASRELGRTLAFLAPHPAVAARRATFADAALGRALDLTDFAELVVGLGSWLDPDPDLLEASIAVSPRRALEAGAWLEQTYGIDLRPDLFDRWLRTRPRPDLGELALLAVATTSWETALDGALEREVARLDGSHARLEEAVGLTAALVAAGLPHGRHTARRLATEAMVRVADAVLFLPLLDAFLERGVAPAVDPVLARARELGVAEDE
;
A
#
# COMPACT_ATOMS: atom_id res chain seq x y z
N MET A 1 -18.30 20.56 -19.07
CA MET A 1 -19.76 20.24 -19.06
C MET A 1 -20.10 19.30 -17.91
N SER A 2 -21.33 19.40 -17.36
CA SER A 2 -22.01 18.49 -16.40
C SER A 2 -21.32 17.13 -16.17
N ASP A 3 -20.76 16.86 -14.99
CA ASP A 3 -21.52 16.37 -13.83
C ASP A 3 -22.45 15.19 -14.18
N ALA A 4 -21.89 13.97 -14.16
CA ALA A 4 -22.60 12.68 -14.08
C ALA A 4 -21.62 11.47 -13.99
N LEU A 5 -20.70 11.44 -13.01
CA LEU A 5 -20.13 10.15 -12.60
C LEU A 5 -21.26 9.34 -11.94
N ARG A 6 -21.78 8.39 -12.73
CA ARG A 6 -23.15 7.88 -12.68
C ARG A 6 -23.60 7.45 -11.28
N LYS A 7 -24.43 8.30 -10.63
CA LYS A 7 -25.41 7.81 -9.65
C LYS A 7 -26.23 6.70 -10.26
N LEU A 8 -26.57 5.70 -9.46
CA LEU A 8 -27.45 4.63 -9.91
C LEU A 8 -28.88 5.16 -10.11
N PRO A 9 -29.67 4.57 -11.03
CA PRO A 9 -31.04 5.02 -11.28
C PRO A 9 -31.88 4.95 -10.00
N GLY A 10 -32.47 6.07 -9.60
CA GLY A 10 -33.27 6.15 -8.36
C GLY A 10 -32.44 6.20 -7.07
N ASP A 11 -31.15 6.53 -7.12
CA ASP A 11 -30.38 6.82 -5.92
C ASP A 11 -30.82 8.14 -5.28
N ALA A 12 -31.33 8.08 -4.06
CA ALA A 12 -31.87 9.20 -3.31
C ALA A 12 -30.82 9.94 -2.46
N VAL A 13 -29.54 9.53 -2.47
CA VAL A 13 -28.49 10.21 -1.71
C VAL A 13 -27.90 11.37 -2.51
N PRO A 14 -27.89 12.62 -2.00
CA PRO A 14 -27.19 13.74 -2.64
C PRO A 14 -25.67 13.51 -2.57
N ASP A 15 -24.99 13.87 -3.66
CA ASP A 15 -23.53 13.99 -3.83
C ASP A 15 -22.64 12.83 -3.31
N LEU A 16 -23.23 11.64 -3.18
CA LEU A 16 -22.54 10.44 -2.72
C LEU A 16 -22.97 9.25 -3.59
N ASP A 17 -22.05 8.73 -4.40
CA ASP A 17 -22.26 7.50 -5.18
C ASP A 17 -21.75 6.26 -4.41
N PRO A 18 -22.12 5.03 -4.82
CA PRO A 18 -21.74 3.80 -4.11
C PRO A 18 -20.23 3.55 -4.01
N ILE A 19 -19.44 3.98 -5.00
CA ILE A 19 -17.98 3.80 -5.05
C ILE A 19 -17.32 4.80 -4.10
N THR A 20 -17.66 6.08 -4.20
CA THR A 20 -17.17 7.11 -3.28
C THR A 20 -17.51 6.77 -1.83
N PHE A 21 -18.73 6.29 -1.56
CA PHE A 21 -19.10 5.79 -0.23
C PHE A 21 -18.24 4.60 0.21
N GLY A 22 -18.05 3.58 -0.62
CA GLY A 22 -17.26 2.40 -0.27
C GLY A 22 -15.80 2.75 0.08
N VAL A 23 -15.20 3.69 -0.64
CA VAL A 23 -13.85 4.21 -0.38
C VAL A 23 -13.81 5.06 0.89
N ALA A 24 -14.72 6.02 1.04
CA ALA A 24 -14.82 6.89 2.21
C ALA A 24 -15.04 6.08 3.50
N PHE A 25 -15.97 5.14 3.49
CA PHE A 25 -16.24 4.23 4.61
C PHE A 25 -15.02 3.40 4.99
N THR A 26 -14.34 2.80 4.01
CA THR A 26 -13.15 1.98 4.30
C THR A 26 -12.01 2.83 4.88
N ARG A 27 -11.77 4.04 4.33
CA ARG A 27 -10.79 4.99 4.86
C ARG A 27 -11.13 5.45 6.29
N ALA A 28 -12.41 5.73 6.57
CA ALA A 28 -12.87 6.14 7.88
C ALA A 28 -12.74 5.01 8.93
N MET A 29 -13.15 3.78 8.59
CA MET A 29 -12.99 2.61 9.47
C MET A 29 -11.52 2.30 9.77
N ARG A 30 -10.60 2.40 8.79
CA ARG A 30 -9.15 2.21 9.01
C ARG A 30 -8.52 3.21 9.98
N ARG A 31 -9.16 4.37 10.20
CA ARG A 31 -8.71 5.37 11.18
C ARG A 31 -9.22 5.09 12.60
N GLN A 32 -10.16 4.15 12.77
CA GLN A 32 -10.72 3.81 14.08
C GLN A 32 -9.78 2.88 14.84
N ARG A 33 -9.15 3.38 15.90
CA ARG A 33 -8.28 2.59 16.79
C ARG A 33 -9.02 1.52 17.61
N THR A 34 -10.35 1.58 17.63
CA THR A 34 -11.22 0.64 18.33
C THR A 34 -11.75 -0.49 17.45
N ALA A 35 -11.46 -0.48 16.14
CA ALA A 35 -11.83 -1.58 15.26
C ALA A 35 -10.97 -2.82 15.55
N VAL A 36 -11.60 -3.97 15.77
CA VAL A 36 -10.93 -5.26 15.95
C VAL A 36 -10.32 -5.73 14.63
N HIS A 37 -11.03 -5.52 13.52
CA HIS A 37 -10.57 -5.89 12.19
C HIS A 37 -10.33 -4.66 11.30
N THR A 38 -9.14 -4.57 10.72
CA THR A 38 -8.84 -3.55 9.69
C THR A 38 -9.50 -3.93 8.37
N PRO A 39 -10.42 -3.12 7.80
CA PRO A 39 -11.15 -3.52 6.61
C PRO A 39 -10.27 -3.54 5.36
N SER A 40 -10.33 -4.65 4.64
CA SER A 40 -9.55 -4.89 3.42
C SER A 40 -10.05 -4.09 2.21
N LEU A 41 -9.26 -4.00 1.15
CA LEU A 41 -9.71 -3.43 -0.14
C LEU A 41 -10.90 -4.19 -0.74
N ARG A 42 -11.12 -5.46 -0.37
CA ARG A 42 -12.30 -6.22 -0.79
C ARG A 42 -13.59 -5.63 -0.19
N THR A 43 -13.53 -5.02 0.98
CA THR A 43 -14.69 -4.33 1.61
C THR A 43 -15.08 -3.09 0.81
N SER A 44 -14.09 -2.31 0.33
CA SER A 44 -14.30 -1.16 -0.56
C SER A 44 -15.01 -1.51 -1.87
N VAL A 45 -14.85 -2.76 -2.34
CA VAL A 45 -15.47 -3.27 -3.58
C VAL A 45 -16.79 -4.03 -3.30
N ALA A 46 -16.93 -4.66 -2.13
CA ALA A 46 -18.14 -5.39 -1.74
C ALA A 46 -19.33 -4.44 -1.54
N ILE A 47 -19.12 -3.29 -0.89
CA ILE A 47 -20.17 -2.30 -0.61
C ILE A 47 -20.82 -1.76 -1.91
N PRO A 48 -20.06 -1.24 -2.91
CA PRO A 48 -20.64 -0.82 -4.19
C PRO A 48 -21.38 -1.93 -4.93
N ARG A 49 -20.87 -3.18 -4.88
CA ARG A 49 -21.51 -4.34 -5.54
C ARG A 49 -22.83 -4.72 -4.86
N TRP A 50 -22.90 -4.65 -3.54
CA TRP A 50 -24.14 -4.87 -2.79
C TRP A 50 -25.17 -3.79 -3.11
N LEU A 51 -24.77 -2.51 -3.10
CA LEU A 51 -25.63 -1.38 -3.46
C LEU A 51 -26.12 -1.45 -4.91
N THR A 52 -25.26 -1.81 -5.85
CA THR A 52 -25.67 -2.04 -7.26
C THR A 52 -26.70 -3.16 -7.37
N ALA A 53 -26.48 -4.30 -6.70
CA ALA A 53 -27.42 -5.41 -6.70
C ALA A 53 -28.76 -5.09 -5.99
N ARG A 54 -28.73 -4.23 -4.96
CA ARG A 54 -29.92 -3.70 -4.29
C ARG A 54 -30.70 -2.81 -5.26
N CYS A 55 -30.05 -1.80 -5.83
CA CYS A 55 -30.64 -0.86 -6.80
C CYS A 55 -31.32 -1.58 -7.98
N LEU A 56 -30.67 -2.57 -8.58
CA LEU A 56 -31.22 -3.37 -9.67
C LEU A 56 -32.48 -4.17 -9.29
N ARG A 57 -32.69 -4.46 -8.00
CA ARG A 57 -33.90 -5.13 -7.48
C ARG A 57 -35.00 -4.16 -7.07
N THR A 58 -34.66 -3.01 -6.51
CA THR A 58 -35.61 -2.06 -5.91
C THR A 58 -35.94 -0.87 -6.80
N GLY A 59 -35.18 -0.65 -7.90
CA GLY A 59 -35.33 0.51 -8.79
C GLY A 59 -34.79 1.82 -8.21
N GLY A 60 -34.00 1.75 -7.14
CA GLY A 60 -33.45 2.90 -6.44
C GLY A 60 -32.73 2.53 -5.15
N LEU A 61 -32.04 3.50 -4.56
CA LEU A 61 -31.32 3.38 -3.28
C LEU A 61 -31.77 4.46 -2.30
N THR A 62 -31.89 4.09 -1.04
CA THR A 62 -32.16 5.00 0.08
C THR A 62 -30.90 5.16 0.94
N PRO A 63 -30.79 6.25 1.72
CA PRO A 63 -29.73 6.41 2.72
C PRO A 63 -29.59 5.22 3.69
N ALA A 64 -30.68 4.50 3.97
CA ALA A 64 -30.66 3.31 4.82
C ALA A 64 -29.96 2.11 4.15
N ASP A 65 -30.06 1.97 2.81
CA ASP A 65 -29.39 0.90 2.07
C ASP A 65 -27.85 1.06 2.14
N TYR A 66 -27.35 2.30 2.13
CA TYR A 66 -25.93 2.61 2.31
C TYR A 66 -25.40 2.16 3.67
N VAL A 67 -26.14 2.45 4.76
CA VAL A 67 -25.80 1.98 6.11
C VAL A 67 -25.93 0.46 6.22
N GLU A 68 -26.99 -0.15 5.67
CA GLU A 68 -27.17 -1.61 5.65
C GLU A 68 -26.01 -2.32 4.91
N ALA A 69 -25.55 -1.75 3.78
CA ALA A 69 -24.43 -2.29 3.01
C ALA A 69 -23.11 -2.28 3.82
N ALA A 70 -22.81 -1.17 4.49
CA ALA A 70 -21.61 -1.03 5.31
C ALA A 70 -21.58 -2.02 6.49
N VAL A 71 -22.70 -2.15 7.21
CA VAL A 71 -22.83 -3.11 8.33
C VAL A 71 -22.72 -4.55 7.83
N ARG A 72 -23.44 -4.94 6.78
CA ARG A 72 -23.39 -6.31 6.23
C ARG A 72 -22.04 -6.69 5.62
N CYS A 73 -21.22 -5.73 5.20
CA CYS A 73 -19.88 -5.97 4.67
C CYS A 73 -18.77 -5.92 5.74
N THR A 74 -19.13 -5.80 7.02
CA THR A 74 -18.20 -5.72 8.16
C THR A 74 -18.36 -6.95 9.08
N PRO A 75 -17.27 -7.50 9.67
CA PRO A 75 -17.33 -8.56 10.69
C PRO A 75 -18.25 -8.19 11.86
N LEU A 76 -18.89 -9.19 12.47
CA LEU A 76 -19.92 -9.02 13.52
C LEU A 76 -19.41 -8.21 14.71
N GLU A 77 -18.13 -8.35 15.03
CA GLU A 77 -17.43 -7.70 16.13
C GLU A 77 -17.33 -6.17 15.96
N ASP A 78 -17.40 -5.69 14.72
CA ASP A 78 -17.18 -4.29 14.34
C ASP A 78 -18.46 -3.62 13.76
N GLN A 79 -19.62 -4.28 13.82
CA GLN A 79 -20.86 -3.79 13.17
C GLN A 79 -21.43 -2.51 13.77
N ASP A 80 -21.41 -2.36 15.10
CA ASP A 80 -21.87 -1.11 15.77
C ASP A 80 -21.00 0.09 15.36
N LEU A 81 -19.69 -0.13 15.23
CA LEU A 81 -18.73 0.88 14.77
C LEU A 81 -18.94 1.21 13.30
N ALA A 82 -19.17 0.20 12.45
CA ALA A 82 -19.51 0.39 11.05
C ALA A 82 -20.82 1.17 10.86
N GLU A 83 -21.85 0.92 11.67
CA GLU A 83 -23.10 1.70 11.62
C GLU A 83 -22.84 3.18 11.96
N ALA A 84 -22.09 3.46 13.03
CA ALA A 84 -21.75 4.81 13.44
C ALA A 84 -20.95 5.56 12.37
N VAL A 85 -19.92 4.92 11.79
CA VAL A 85 -19.09 5.49 10.72
C VAL A 85 -19.89 5.70 9.43
N ALA A 86 -20.72 4.74 9.02
CA ALA A 86 -21.56 4.85 7.83
C ALA A 86 -22.60 5.98 7.98
N ARG A 87 -23.25 6.09 9.14
CA ARG A 87 -24.19 7.20 9.42
C ARG A 87 -23.50 8.57 9.35
N GLY A 88 -22.28 8.70 9.86
CA GLY A 88 -21.50 9.95 9.79
C GLY A 88 -21.16 10.37 8.36
N ILE A 89 -21.04 9.43 7.42
CA ILE A 89 -20.77 9.70 6.00
C ILE A 89 -22.06 9.99 5.22
N VAL A 90 -23.12 9.21 5.46
CA VAL A 90 -24.41 9.34 4.72
C VAL A 90 -25.23 10.52 5.21
N PHE A 91 -25.10 10.91 6.47
CA PHE A 91 -25.86 12.01 7.09
C PHE A 91 -24.94 13.04 7.76
N PRO A 92 -24.08 13.76 7.01
CA PRO A 92 -23.13 14.72 7.59
C PRO A 92 -23.82 15.84 8.39
N GLN A 93 -25.07 16.17 8.06
CA GLN A 93 -25.88 17.16 8.80
C GLN A 93 -26.68 16.57 9.99
N ALA A 94 -26.75 15.25 10.18
CA ALA A 94 -27.46 14.67 11.34
C ALA A 94 -26.67 14.80 12.66
N ALA A 95 -25.44 15.32 12.62
CA ALA A 95 -24.74 15.85 13.78
C ALA A 95 -25.28 17.23 14.22
N SER A 96 -26.15 17.88 13.42
CA SER A 96 -26.75 19.19 13.67
C SER A 96 -28.26 19.22 13.33
N GLU A 97 -29.07 18.86 14.32
CA GLU A 97 -30.52 19.13 14.44
C GLU A 97 -31.56 18.37 13.57
N LYS A 98 -32.84 18.61 13.90
CA LYS A 98 -34.04 17.76 13.68
C LYS A 98 -34.82 18.10 12.38
N PRO A 99 -35.74 17.23 11.91
CA PRO A 99 -36.27 17.27 10.55
C PRO A 99 -37.59 18.04 10.36
N ALA A 100 -37.83 18.50 9.13
CA ALA A 100 -39.14 18.68 8.51
C ALA A 100 -39.05 18.38 7.00
N THR A 101 -40.17 17.99 6.38
CA THR A 101 -40.27 17.38 5.03
C THR A 101 -41.39 18.09 4.23
N PRO A 102 -41.74 17.65 3.00
CA PRO A 102 -41.17 17.94 1.68
C PRO A 102 -42.05 18.93 0.86
N GLU A 103 -41.72 19.19 -0.43
CA GLU A 103 -42.70 19.12 -1.55
C GLU A 103 -41.99 18.74 -2.89
N THR A 104 -42.68 18.02 -3.77
CA THR A 104 -42.33 17.65 -5.17
C THR A 104 -43.42 18.21 -6.09
N PRO A 105 -43.23 18.49 -7.41
CA PRO A 105 -43.26 17.40 -8.42
C PRO A 105 -42.57 17.62 -9.81
N THR A 106 -42.00 16.53 -10.35
CA THR A 106 -42.24 15.90 -11.70
C THR A 106 -42.32 16.70 -13.02
N VAL A 107 -41.73 16.13 -14.11
CA VAL A 107 -42.10 16.14 -15.58
C VAL A 107 -40.81 16.13 -16.44
N VAL A 108 -40.60 15.43 -17.58
CA VAL A 108 -41.18 14.27 -18.34
C VAL A 108 -40.03 13.66 -19.21
N ALA A 109 -40.21 12.50 -19.87
CA ALA A 109 -39.16 11.77 -20.61
C ALA A 109 -39.32 11.71 -22.16
N ALA A 110 -38.27 11.18 -22.82
CA ALA A 110 -38.16 10.60 -24.18
C ALA A 110 -37.79 11.53 -25.37
N PRO A 111 -37.25 10.99 -26.49
CA PRO A 111 -36.26 9.89 -26.64
C PRO A 111 -35.06 10.26 -27.56
N ALA A 112 -34.06 9.38 -27.64
CA ALA A 112 -32.80 9.62 -28.38
C ALA A 112 -32.87 9.34 -29.90
N ALA A 113 -31.96 9.97 -30.64
CA ALA A 113 -31.60 9.72 -32.05
C ALA A 113 -30.07 9.51 -32.17
N PRO A 114 -29.55 8.86 -33.24
CA PRO A 114 -28.18 8.33 -33.26
C PRO A 114 -27.11 9.41 -33.53
N VAL A 115 -25.90 9.15 -33.02
CA VAL A 115 -24.75 10.07 -32.99
C VAL A 115 -23.92 9.98 -34.28
N ASP A 116 -23.39 11.13 -34.72
CA ASP A 116 -22.46 11.29 -35.85
C ASP A 116 -21.04 11.50 -35.33
N ALA A 117 -20.10 10.64 -35.73
CA ALA A 117 -18.77 10.52 -35.12
C ALA A 117 -17.86 11.76 -35.31
N VAL A 118 -18.20 12.67 -36.23
CA VAL A 118 -17.47 13.94 -36.39
C VAL A 118 -17.83 14.94 -35.30
N ALA A 119 -19.05 14.85 -34.75
CA ALA A 119 -19.50 15.71 -33.65
C ALA A 119 -18.82 15.34 -32.32
N ASP A 120 -18.49 14.07 -32.10
CA ASP A 120 -17.79 13.61 -30.89
C ASP A 120 -16.34 14.15 -30.83
N ILE A 121 -15.64 14.29 -31.97
CA ILE A 121 -14.27 14.83 -32.01
C ILE A 121 -14.24 16.33 -31.62
N LEU A 122 -15.22 17.10 -32.10
CA LEU A 122 -15.36 18.52 -31.74
C LEU A 122 -15.96 18.70 -30.33
N GLY A 123 -16.80 17.76 -29.88
CA GLY A 123 -17.33 17.71 -28.52
C GLY A 123 -16.27 17.40 -27.47
N ASP A 124 -15.36 16.47 -27.75
CA ASP A 124 -14.24 16.12 -26.87
C ASP A 124 -13.26 17.30 -26.72
N LEU A 125 -12.99 18.06 -27.79
CA LEU A 125 -12.19 19.29 -27.73
C LEU A 125 -12.83 20.38 -26.83
N ALA A 126 -14.17 20.49 -26.83
CA ALA A 126 -14.91 21.38 -25.93
C ALA A 126 -15.09 20.82 -24.50
N SER A 127 -14.61 19.59 -24.23
CA SER A 127 -14.69 18.93 -22.92
C SER A 127 -13.40 19.00 -22.11
N LEU A 128 -12.27 19.27 -22.78
CA LEU A 128 -11.04 19.70 -22.13
C LEU A 128 -11.26 21.08 -21.54
N ASP A 129 -11.31 21.16 -20.20
CA ASP A 129 -11.41 22.41 -19.42
C ASP A 129 -10.06 23.14 -19.43
N LEU A 130 -9.60 23.46 -20.65
CA LEU A 130 -8.56 24.43 -20.89
C LEU A 130 -9.09 25.79 -20.47
N ASP A 131 -8.26 26.51 -19.73
CA ASP A 131 -8.52 27.84 -19.21
C ASP A 131 -8.52 28.86 -20.38
N LEU A 132 -9.58 28.85 -21.18
CA LEU A 132 -9.72 29.61 -22.43
C LEU A 132 -9.69 31.14 -22.21
N ASP A 133 -9.97 31.60 -20.99
CA ASP A 133 -9.79 33.00 -20.57
C ASP A 133 -8.30 33.45 -20.60
N ALA A 134 -7.35 32.52 -20.77
CA ALA A 134 -5.94 32.81 -21.02
C ALA A 134 -5.57 32.83 -22.53
N ILE A 135 -6.52 32.56 -23.43
CA ILE A 135 -6.38 32.66 -24.89
C ILE A 135 -7.31 33.77 -25.37
N ASP A 136 -6.90 35.01 -25.10
CA ASP A 136 -7.70 36.23 -25.29
C ASP A 136 -7.94 36.61 -26.78
N ASP A 137 -7.54 35.75 -27.72
CA ASP A 137 -7.83 35.91 -29.14
C ASP A 137 -8.08 34.56 -29.84
N LEU A 138 -9.35 34.28 -30.18
CA LEU A 138 -9.71 33.15 -31.04
C LEU A 138 -9.14 33.31 -32.47
N SER A 139 -8.73 34.51 -32.87
CA SER A 139 -8.04 34.69 -34.15
C SER A 139 -6.60 34.18 -34.14
N ASP A 140 -5.94 34.01 -32.98
CA ASP A 140 -4.66 33.31 -32.89
C ASP A 140 -4.83 31.80 -33.13
N LEU A 141 -5.96 31.21 -32.72
CA LEU A 141 -6.27 29.79 -32.98
C LEU A 141 -6.60 29.55 -34.46
N ASP A 142 -7.41 30.41 -35.08
CA ASP A 142 -7.67 30.38 -36.53
C ASP A 142 -6.39 30.72 -37.34
N ALA A 143 -5.51 31.59 -36.85
CA ALA A 143 -4.22 31.87 -37.49
C ALA A 143 -3.22 30.71 -37.36
N LEU A 144 -3.21 29.98 -36.23
CA LEU A 144 -2.45 28.74 -36.06
C LEU A 144 -2.96 27.63 -36.98
N LEU A 145 -4.28 27.43 -37.07
CA LEU A 145 -4.90 26.46 -37.97
C LEU A 145 -4.76 26.83 -39.46
N ALA A 146 -4.61 28.11 -39.78
CA ALA A 146 -4.30 28.58 -41.13
C ALA A 146 -2.80 28.48 -41.47
N ALA A 147 -1.90 28.69 -40.50
CA ALA A 147 -0.46 28.51 -40.68
C ALA A 147 -0.10 27.04 -41.01
N ASP A 148 -0.81 26.09 -40.39
CA ASP A 148 -0.71 24.64 -40.64
C ASP A 148 -1.13 24.23 -42.08
N GLN A 149 -1.71 25.14 -42.88
CA GLN A 149 -2.10 24.89 -44.28
C GLN A 149 -1.09 25.43 -45.31
N ASP A 150 -0.18 26.32 -44.92
CA ASP A 150 0.78 26.99 -45.83
C ASP A 150 2.22 26.45 -45.71
N GLU A 151 2.59 25.79 -44.61
CA GLU A 151 3.84 25.00 -44.55
C GLU A 151 3.59 23.57 -45.06
N GLY A 152 4.44 23.11 -45.99
CA GLY A 152 4.25 21.86 -46.74
C GLY A 152 4.45 20.60 -45.91
N ASP A 153 3.51 20.30 -45.01
CA ASP A 153 3.61 19.18 -44.10
C ASP A 153 3.54 17.86 -44.86
N THR A 154 4.64 17.11 -44.79
CA THR A 154 4.68 15.77 -45.37
C THR A 154 4.03 14.85 -44.34
N GLU A 155 2.82 14.33 -44.62
CA GLU A 155 2.15 13.34 -43.75
C GLU A 155 3.11 12.17 -43.45
N LEU A 156 3.74 12.21 -42.28
CA LEU A 156 4.62 11.16 -41.80
C LEU A 156 3.78 9.97 -41.35
N GLY A 157 4.27 8.75 -41.61
CA GLY A 157 3.74 7.58 -40.92
C GLY A 157 3.87 7.77 -39.41
N ALA A 158 2.96 7.18 -38.62
CA ALA A 158 3.03 7.34 -37.16
C ALA A 158 4.35 6.78 -36.59
N PHE A 159 4.93 5.80 -37.29
CA PHE A 159 6.30 5.31 -37.07
C PHE A 159 7.37 6.36 -37.38
N ASP A 160 7.32 7.03 -38.54
CA ASP A 160 8.33 8.03 -38.94
C ASP A 160 8.25 9.28 -38.03
N LEU A 161 7.04 9.68 -37.63
CA LEU A 161 6.82 10.73 -36.63
C LEU A 161 7.44 10.35 -35.29
N PHE A 162 7.19 9.12 -34.82
CA PHE A 162 7.78 8.61 -33.59
C PHE A 162 9.31 8.56 -33.66
N GLU A 163 9.88 8.00 -34.73
CA GLU A 163 11.33 7.91 -34.91
C GLU A 163 11.98 9.31 -34.97
N ARG A 164 11.36 10.27 -35.67
CA ARG A 164 11.81 11.68 -35.68
C ARG A 164 11.84 12.28 -34.28
N LEU A 165 10.78 12.14 -33.49
CA LEU A 165 10.71 12.69 -32.14
C LEU A 165 11.70 11.98 -31.21
N TYR A 166 11.69 10.65 -31.19
CA TYR A 166 12.53 9.82 -30.32
C TYR A 166 14.04 10.00 -30.59
N SER A 167 14.44 10.27 -31.83
CA SER A 167 15.81 10.56 -32.22
C SER A 167 16.17 12.06 -32.27
N SER A 168 15.22 12.96 -31.97
CA SER A 168 15.43 14.41 -32.10
C SER A 168 16.61 14.89 -31.25
N ALA A 169 17.30 15.92 -31.74
CA ALA A 169 18.33 16.62 -30.98
C ALA A 169 17.73 17.51 -29.88
N ASP A 170 16.50 18.00 -30.07
CA ASP A 170 15.80 18.82 -29.09
C ASP A 170 15.36 17.98 -27.87
N PRO A 171 15.64 18.40 -26.62
CA PRO A 171 15.24 17.66 -25.43
C PRO A 171 13.72 17.53 -25.26
N GLY A 172 12.93 18.53 -25.68
CA GLY A 172 11.48 18.53 -25.53
C GLY A 172 10.79 17.58 -26.52
N GLU A 173 11.22 17.59 -27.78
CA GLU A 173 10.79 16.60 -28.77
C GLU A 173 11.21 15.17 -28.40
N ARG A 174 12.42 14.98 -27.88
CA ARG A 174 12.88 13.67 -27.41
C ARG A 174 12.07 13.18 -26.22
N ALA A 175 11.77 14.06 -25.26
CA ALA A 175 10.91 13.74 -24.12
C ALA A 175 9.48 13.41 -24.57
N LEU A 176 8.95 14.11 -25.59
CA LEU A 176 7.68 13.75 -26.23
C LEU A 176 7.74 12.35 -26.86
N GLY A 177 8.84 12.01 -27.55
CA GLY A 177 9.11 10.67 -28.06
C GLY A 177 9.14 9.58 -26.98
N GLU A 178 9.81 9.84 -25.85
CA GLU A 178 9.84 8.92 -24.71
C GLU A 178 8.44 8.71 -24.09
N LEU A 179 7.65 9.78 -23.94
CA LEU A 179 6.26 9.68 -23.49
C LEU A 179 5.41 8.83 -24.45
N ILE A 180 5.54 9.06 -25.76
CA ILE A 180 4.88 8.22 -26.77
C ILE A 180 5.29 6.76 -26.61
N HIS A 181 6.58 6.47 -26.44
CA HIS A 181 7.07 5.10 -26.24
C HIS A 181 6.42 4.43 -25.01
N ARG A 182 6.33 5.15 -23.88
CA ARG A 182 5.71 4.64 -22.64
C ARG A 182 4.20 4.44 -22.73
N PHE A 183 3.52 5.22 -23.57
CA PHE A 183 2.07 5.10 -23.80
C PHE A 183 1.69 4.16 -24.97
N GLY A 184 2.57 3.23 -25.36
CA GLY A 184 2.30 2.19 -26.38
C GLY A 184 2.97 2.42 -27.74
N GLY A 185 3.67 3.54 -27.90
CA GLY A 185 4.55 3.79 -29.04
C GLY A 185 3.80 4.10 -30.35
N PRO A 186 4.43 3.89 -31.51
CA PRO A 186 3.87 4.29 -32.81
C PRO A 186 2.60 3.53 -33.19
N ALA A 187 2.32 2.37 -32.58
CA ALA A 187 1.09 1.62 -32.84
C ALA A 187 -0.16 2.33 -32.30
N GLU A 188 -0.08 2.93 -31.10
CA GLU A 188 -1.19 3.68 -30.52
C GLU A 188 -1.39 5.05 -31.21
N LEU A 189 -0.30 5.67 -31.68
CA LEU A 189 -0.39 6.84 -32.55
C LEU A 189 -1.10 6.52 -33.87
N GLU A 190 -0.75 5.40 -34.52
CA GLU A 190 -1.39 4.93 -35.75
C GLU A 190 -2.89 4.65 -35.52
N ALA A 191 -3.23 3.96 -34.43
CA ALA A 191 -4.62 3.68 -34.05
C ALA A 191 -5.43 4.95 -33.73
N SER A 192 -4.77 5.98 -33.21
CA SER A 192 -5.34 7.30 -32.90
C SER A 192 -5.27 8.29 -34.08
N ALA A 193 -4.82 7.86 -35.26
CA ALA A 193 -4.61 8.69 -36.45
C ALA A 193 -3.72 9.93 -36.24
N VAL A 194 -2.74 9.86 -35.32
CA VAL A 194 -1.81 10.95 -35.00
C VAL A 194 -0.68 11.01 -36.02
N ARG A 195 -0.66 12.07 -36.84
CA ARG A 195 0.30 12.27 -37.97
C ARG A 195 1.25 13.46 -37.81
N THR A 196 0.90 14.46 -37.00
CA THR A 196 1.68 15.69 -36.82
C THR A 196 2.23 15.81 -35.40
N VAL A 197 3.25 16.67 -35.20
CA VAL A 197 3.81 16.95 -33.86
C VAL A 197 2.73 17.57 -32.96
N PHE A 198 1.87 18.43 -33.51
CA PHE A 198 0.76 19.04 -32.79
C PHE A 198 -0.21 17.97 -32.24
N LEU A 199 -0.68 17.05 -33.09
CA LEU A 199 -1.56 15.97 -32.66
C LEU A 199 -0.89 15.04 -31.64
N ALA A 200 0.42 14.77 -31.81
CA ALA A 200 1.18 14.00 -30.82
C ALA A 200 1.27 14.71 -29.46
N ARG A 201 1.41 16.05 -29.46
CA ARG A 201 1.41 16.84 -28.22
C ARG A 201 0.07 16.78 -27.50
N VAL A 202 -1.05 16.91 -28.22
CA VAL A 202 -2.41 16.81 -27.65
C VAL A 202 -2.67 15.39 -27.11
N TRP A 203 -2.28 14.37 -27.88
CA TRP A 203 -2.43 12.96 -27.49
C TRP A 203 -1.62 12.61 -26.24
N VAL A 204 -0.36 13.06 -26.16
CA VAL A 204 0.48 12.86 -24.96
C VAL A 204 -0.09 13.61 -23.76
N ALA A 205 -0.53 14.86 -23.92
CA ALA A 205 -1.13 15.63 -22.83
C ALA A 205 -2.34 14.91 -22.22
N LYS A 206 -3.23 14.35 -23.05
CA LYS A 206 -4.40 13.56 -22.61
C LYS A 206 -3.98 12.34 -21.78
N HIS A 207 -3.00 11.56 -22.23
CA HIS A 207 -2.54 10.36 -21.52
C HIS A 207 -1.78 10.69 -20.24
N LEU A 208 -0.93 11.73 -20.28
CA LEU A 208 -0.14 12.18 -19.15
C LEU A 208 -1.01 12.74 -18.02
N LEU A 209 -2.01 13.56 -18.35
CA LEU A 209 -2.97 14.09 -17.36
C LEU A 209 -3.90 13.00 -16.82
N ALA A 210 -4.27 12.00 -17.63
CA ALA A 210 -5.02 10.83 -17.16
C ALA A 210 -4.22 9.91 -16.23
N ALA A 211 -2.88 10.02 -16.22
CA ALA A 211 -1.98 9.23 -15.37
C ALA A 211 -1.61 9.93 -14.04
N VAL A 212 -2.13 11.14 -13.77
CA VAL A 212 -1.90 11.87 -12.50
C VAL A 212 -2.39 11.08 -11.29
N GLY A 213 -1.59 11.04 -10.22
CA GLY A 213 -1.78 10.16 -9.06
C GLY A 213 -1.19 8.74 -9.24
N GLU A 214 -0.90 8.35 -10.49
CA GLU A 214 -0.20 7.11 -10.85
C GLU A 214 1.11 7.40 -11.63
N LEU A 215 1.61 8.64 -11.61
CA LEU A 215 2.84 8.98 -12.30
C LEU A 215 4.02 8.22 -11.69
N ASN A 216 5.02 7.94 -12.52
CA ASN A 216 6.34 7.56 -12.06
C ASN A 216 7.32 8.73 -12.30
N PRO A 217 8.50 8.73 -11.64
CA PRO A 217 9.46 9.82 -11.76
C PRO A 217 9.85 10.17 -13.20
N GLU A 218 10.00 9.15 -14.07
CA GLU A 218 10.42 9.34 -15.46
C GLU A 218 9.33 10.02 -16.28
N LEU A 219 8.07 9.61 -16.15
CA LEU A 219 6.93 10.24 -16.83
C LEU A 219 6.76 11.70 -16.41
N CYS A 220 6.91 12.01 -15.12
CA CYS A 220 6.90 13.39 -14.63
C CYS A 220 8.04 14.21 -15.26
N ALA A 221 9.26 13.69 -15.25
CA ALA A 221 10.43 14.38 -15.79
C ALA A 221 10.37 14.61 -17.31
N PHE A 222 9.93 13.60 -18.08
CA PHE A 222 9.66 13.78 -19.51
C PHE A 222 8.49 14.74 -19.76
N GLY A 223 7.43 14.69 -18.94
CA GLY A 223 6.29 15.60 -19.03
C GLY A 223 6.69 17.06 -18.92
N VAL A 224 7.46 17.40 -17.88
CA VAL A 224 7.99 18.77 -17.72
C VAL A 224 8.94 19.14 -18.87
N THR A 225 9.84 18.24 -19.26
CA THR A 225 10.82 18.48 -20.34
C THR A 225 10.14 18.71 -21.70
N ALA A 226 9.02 18.02 -21.97
CA ALA A 226 8.23 18.18 -23.19
C ALA A 226 7.37 19.48 -23.20
N GLY A 227 7.28 20.18 -22.07
CA GLY A 227 6.59 21.47 -21.92
C GLY A 227 5.32 21.46 -21.07
N TYR A 228 4.92 20.32 -20.50
CA TYR A 228 3.64 20.16 -19.76
C TYR A 228 3.71 20.53 -18.27
N GLY A 229 4.74 21.26 -17.84
CA GLY A 229 4.96 21.57 -16.42
C GLY A 229 3.79 22.33 -15.79
N ARG A 230 3.22 23.31 -16.50
CA ARG A 230 2.08 24.12 -16.03
C ARG A 230 0.81 23.30 -15.86
N GLU A 231 0.53 22.40 -16.80
CA GLU A 231 -0.63 21.51 -16.80
C GLU A 231 -0.51 20.46 -15.69
N LEU A 232 0.66 19.82 -15.58
CA LEU A 232 0.98 18.89 -14.49
C LEU A 232 0.86 19.58 -13.12
N ARG A 233 1.41 20.79 -12.96
CA ARG A 233 1.33 21.54 -11.70
C ARG A 233 -0.12 21.84 -11.27
N ARG A 234 -1.03 22.04 -12.23
CA ARG A 234 -2.46 22.25 -11.98
C ARG A 234 -3.20 20.96 -11.63
N ALA A 235 -2.79 19.83 -12.21
CA ALA A 235 -3.47 18.54 -12.05
C ALA A 235 -2.96 17.70 -10.86
N CYS A 236 -1.64 17.69 -10.61
CA CYS A 236 -1.02 16.87 -9.56
C CYS A 236 -1.48 17.29 -8.17
N THR A 237 -2.11 16.36 -7.44
CA THR A 237 -2.53 16.57 -6.04
C THR A 237 -1.58 15.94 -5.03
N GLU A 238 -0.77 14.96 -5.44
CA GLU A 238 0.10 14.22 -4.53
C GLU A 238 1.43 14.98 -4.32
N PRO A 239 1.89 15.22 -3.07
CA PRO A 239 3.03 16.09 -2.79
C PRO A 239 4.33 15.74 -3.50
N TRP A 240 4.63 14.45 -3.69
CA TRP A 240 5.83 14.00 -4.39
C TRP A 240 5.76 14.24 -5.91
N GLU A 241 4.57 14.17 -6.52
CA GLU A 241 4.38 14.50 -7.94
C GLU A 241 4.59 15.99 -8.15
N VAL A 242 3.97 16.82 -7.30
CA VAL A 242 4.17 18.29 -7.30
C VAL A 242 5.65 18.64 -7.09
N ALA A 243 6.36 17.97 -6.18
CA ALA A 243 7.79 18.18 -5.97
C ALA A 243 8.63 17.84 -7.22
N GLY A 244 8.30 16.76 -7.95
CA GLY A 244 8.94 16.44 -9.24
C GLY A 244 8.69 17.51 -10.31
N VAL A 245 7.44 17.99 -10.43
CA VAL A 245 7.09 19.06 -11.37
C VAL A 245 7.85 20.34 -11.07
N LEU A 246 7.81 20.82 -9.82
CA LEU A 246 8.53 22.02 -9.38
C LEU A 246 10.05 21.89 -9.55
N ALA A 247 10.62 20.71 -9.33
CA ALA A 247 12.04 20.43 -9.56
C ALA A 247 12.43 20.47 -11.05
N GLY A 248 11.57 19.98 -11.94
CA GLY A 248 11.77 20.06 -13.39
C GLY A 248 11.67 21.49 -13.92
N GLU A 249 10.77 22.30 -13.36
CA GLU A 249 10.59 23.71 -13.72
C GLU A 249 11.59 24.66 -13.01
N ALA A 250 12.45 24.12 -12.13
CA ALA A 250 13.37 24.87 -11.26
C ALA A 250 12.67 25.97 -10.43
N ASP A 251 11.44 25.69 -9.97
CA ASP A 251 10.58 26.67 -9.31
C ASP A 251 10.95 26.86 -7.83
N PRO A 252 11.05 28.11 -7.33
CA PRO A 252 11.38 28.39 -5.93
C PRO A 252 10.33 27.88 -4.92
N ALA A 253 9.10 27.57 -5.34
CA ALA A 253 8.08 26.94 -4.50
C ALA A 253 8.39 25.49 -4.13
N LEU A 254 9.43 24.86 -4.73
CA LEU A 254 9.91 23.55 -4.31
C LEU A 254 10.36 23.56 -2.84
N GLU A 255 11.11 24.58 -2.42
CA GLU A 255 11.69 24.63 -1.07
C GLU A 255 10.66 24.57 0.07
N PRO A 256 9.61 25.42 0.13
CA PRO A 256 8.60 25.30 1.18
C PRO A 256 7.82 23.98 1.15
N LEU A 257 7.66 23.34 -0.02
CA LEU A 257 7.05 22.01 -0.12
C LEU A 257 7.96 20.92 0.46
N LEU A 258 9.27 20.98 0.18
CA LEU A 258 10.24 20.04 0.76
C LEU A 258 10.34 20.22 2.28
N ASP A 259 10.30 21.46 2.78
CA ASP A 259 10.34 21.74 4.22
C ASP A 259 9.06 21.29 4.93
N ASP A 260 7.88 21.42 4.31
CA ASP A 260 6.62 20.88 4.83
C ASP A 260 6.63 19.34 4.87
N LEU A 261 7.10 18.69 3.79
CA LEU A 261 7.28 17.24 3.74
C LEU A 261 8.26 16.75 4.83
N LEU A 262 9.36 17.46 5.06
CA LEU A 262 10.29 17.15 6.14
C LEU A 262 9.70 17.36 7.54
N GLN A 263 8.65 18.16 7.71
CA GLN A 263 7.99 18.37 9.00
C GLN A 263 6.81 17.40 9.23
N HIS A 264 5.98 17.20 8.21
CA HIS A 264 4.66 16.57 8.34
C HIS A 264 4.49 15.29 7.50
N GLY A 265 5.29 15.12 6.45
CA GLY A 265 5.22 13.96 5.56
C GLY A 265 5.62 12.65 6.26
N ALA A 266 4.98 11.56 5.84
CA ALA A 266 5.29 10.20 6.26
C ALA A 266 6.53 9.66 5.53
N SER A 267 7.21 8.67 6.12
CA SER A 267 8.49 8.14 5.61
C SER A 267 8.41 7.67 4.14
N ARG A 268 7.30 7.04 3.75
CA ARG A 268 7.03 6.63 2.36
C ARG A 268 6.89 7.80 1.39
N GLU A 269 6.33 8.93 1.84
CA GLU A 269 6.17 10.14 1.04
C GLU A 269 7.51 10.84 0.83
N LEU A 270 8.38 10.84 1.86
CA LEU A 270 9.77 11.29 1.73
C LEU A 270 10.54 10.44 0.70
N GLY A 271 10.39 9.11 0.76
CA GLY A 271 10.96 8.18 -0.22
C GLY A 271 10.48 8.47 -1.65
N ARG A 272 9.16 8.63 -1.84
CA ARG A 272 8.58 8.97 -3.15
C ARG A 272 9.10 10.32 -3.65
N THR A 273 9.21 11.31 -2.78
CA THR A 273 9.78 12.62 -3.11
C THR A 273 11.23 12.47 -3.58
N LEU A 274 12.06 11.67 -2.90
CA LEU A 274 13.42 11.36 -3.33
C LEU A 274 13.50 10.65 -4.69
N ALA A 275 12.52 9.80 -5.01
CA ALA A 275 12.40 9.17 -6.32
C ALA A 275 12.04 10.20 -7.39
N PHE A 276 11.03 11.05 -7.15
CA PHE A 276 10.58 12.08 -8.09
C PHE A 276 11.60 13.20 -8.30
N LEU A 277 12.45 13.53 -7.31
CA LEU A 277 13.56 14.46 -7.49
C LEU A 277 14.75 13.85 -8.28
N ALA A 278 14.85 12.52 -8.40
CA ALA A 278 16.03 11.85 -8.95
C ALA A 278 16.33 12.14 -10.43
N PRO A 279 15.34 12.24 -11.34
CA PRO A 279 15.59 12.51 -12.75
C PRO A 279 16.06 13.93 -13.06
N HIS A 280 16.01 14.86 -12.09
CA HIS A 280 16.21 16.30 -12.32
C HIS A 280 17.62 16.74 -11.90
N PRO A 281 18.58 16.95 -12.83
CA PRO A 281 19.98 17.21 -12.47
C PRO A 281 20.19 18.55 -11.75
N ALA A 282 19.34 19.54 -12.06
CA ALA A 282 19.40 20.88 -11.48
C ALA A 282 19.23 20.89 -9.95
N VAL A 283 18.47 19.95 -9.38
CA VAL A 283 18.22 19.83 -7.94
C VAL A 283 19.06 18.73 -7.28
N ALA A 284 20.02 18.11 -7.97
CA ALA A 284 20.75 16.95 -7.45
C ALA A 284 21.43 17.20 -6.08
N ALA A 285 22.00 18.40 -5.88
CA ALA A 285 22.57 18.79 -4.59
C ALA A 285 21.51 18.95 -3.49
N ARG A 286 20.36 19.58 -3.81
CA ARG A 286 19.24 19.75 -2.87
C ARG A 286 18.59 18.41 -2.51
N ARG A 287 18.48 17.50 -3.48
CA ARG A 287 18.03 16.11 -3.28
C ARG A 287 18.94 15.36 -2.31
N ALA A 288 20.26 15.54 -2.37
CA ALA A 288 21.17 14.93 -1.40
C ALA A 288 20.90 15.46 0.01
N THR A 289 20.80 16.79 0.20
CA THR A 289 20.44 17.38 1.50
C THR A 289 19.07 16.93 2.01
N PHE A 290 18.09 16.76 1.12
CA PHE A 290 16.77 16.22 1.48
C PHE A 290 16.86 14.72 1.86
N ALA A 291 17.72 13.95 1.21
CA ALA A 291 17.95 12.54 1.55
C ALA A 291 18.54 12.40 2.95
N ASP A 292 19.59 13.15 3.26
CA ASP A 292 20.21 13.14 4.59
C ASP A 292 19.19 13.51 5.69
N ALA A 293 18.37 14.54 5.43
CA ALA A 293 17.32 14.96 6.36
C ALA A 293 16.18 13.93 6.49
N ALA A 294 15.76 13.30 5.39
CA ALA A 294 14.70 12.30 5.40
C ALA A 294 15.15 10.99 6.08
N LEU A 295 16.39 10.56 5.86
CA LEU A 295 16.98 9.40 6.52
C LEU A 295 17.19 9.67 8.02
N GLY A 296 17.65 10.87 8.39
CA GLY A 296 17.76 11.31 9.78
C GLY A 296 16.42 11.43 10.54
N ARG A 297 15.28 11.35 9.84
CA ARG A 297 13.94 11.26 10.47
C ARG A 297 13.49 9.83 10.79
N ALA A 298 14.10 8.79 10.21
CA ALA A 298 13.70 7.42 10.50
C ALA A 298 14.07 7.06 11.94
N LEU A 299 13.07 6.79 12.79
CA LEU A 299 13.28 6.49 14.21
C LEU A 299 13.53 5.01 14.46
N ASP A 300 12.92 4.15 13.64
CA ASP A 300 13.14 2.71 13.64
C ASP A 300 13.17 2.13 12.21
N LEU A 301 13.58 0.87 12.10
CA LEU A 301 13.73 0.17 10.81
C LEU A 301 12.39 0.05 10.03
N THR A 302 11.23 0.20 10.68
CA THR A 302 9.92 0.26 10.01
C THR A 302 9.76 1.56 9.24
N ASP A 303 10.16 2.69 9.83
CA ASP A 303 10.12 4.00 9.17
C ASP A 303 11.05 4.02 7.95
N PHE A 304 12.27 3.48 8.14
CA PHE A 304 13.23 3.31 7.06
C PHE A 304 12.70 2.39 5.96
N ALA A 305 12.06 1.28 6.32
CA ALA A 305 11.50 0.34 5.37
C ALA A 305 10.42 0.99 4.48
N GLU A 306 9.49 1.76 5.07
CA GLU A 306 8.52 2.54 4.30
C GLU A 306 9.20 3.62 3.43
N LEU A 307 10.27 4.27 3.88
CA LEU A 307 11.05 5.22 3.08
C LEU A 307 11.68 4.54 1.85
N VAL A 308 12.32 3.39 2.01
CA VAL A 308 12.95 2.66 0.90
C VAL A 308 11.90 2.17 -0.11
N VAL A 309 10.71 1.74 0.33
CA VAL A 309 9.58 1.45 -0.59
C VAL A 309 8.96 2.68 -1.22
N GLY A 310 9.01 3.84 -0.57
CA GLY A 310 8.71 5.11 -1.22
C GLY A 310 9.69 5.42 -2.35
N LEU A 311 10.98 5.19 -2.10
CA LEU A 311 12.09 5.42 -3.04
C LEU A 311 12.07 4.45 -4.24
N GLY A 312 11.57 3.22 -4.05
CA GLY A 312 11.48 2.21 -5.09
C GLY A 312 12.80 1.52 -5.44
N SER A 313 13.89 1.86 -4.74
CA SER A 313 15.21 1.25 -4.88
C SER A 313 15.83 1.01 -3.51
N TRP A 314 16.59 -0.07 -3.34
CA TRP A 314 17.33 -0.34 -2.11
C TRP A 314 18.26 0.80 -1.71
N LEU A 315 18.38 1.00 -0.39
CA LEU A 315 19.40 1.79 0.26
C LEU A 315 19.85 1.02 1.51
N ASP A 316 21.14 1.04 1.82
CA ASP A 316 21.65 0.41 3.04
C ASP A 316 21.26 1.24 4.28
N PRO A 317 20.68 0.64 5.34
CA PRO A 317 20.38 1.34 6.59
C PRO A 317 21.64 1.70 7.35
N ASP A 318 21.59 2.81 8.08
CA ASP A 318 22.67 3.21 8.99
C ASP A 318 22.85 2.15 10.10
N PRO A 319 24.10 1.71 10.40
CA PRO A 319 24.37 0.77 11.50
C PRO A 319 23.83 1.22 12.86
N ASP A 320 23.82 2.53 13.16
CA ASP A 320 23.29 3.06 14.42
C ASP A 320 21.75 2.96 14.47
N LEU A 321 21.07 3.09 13.32
CA LEU A 321 19.63 2.85 13.21
C LEU A 321 19.29 1.36 13.46
N LEU A 322 20.11 0.43 12.98
CA LEU A 322 19.94 -1.00 13.24
C LEU A 322 20.06 -1.32 14.74
N GLU A 323 21.11 -0.80 15.39
CA GLU A 323 21.31 -0.94 16.85
C GLU A 323 20.17 -0.28 17.67
N ALA A 324 19.71 0.91 17.28
CA ALA A 324 18.59 1.58 17.95
C ALA A 324 17.27 0.81 17.79
N SER A 325 16.95 0.38 16.57
CA SER A 325 15.72 -0.35 16.25
C SER A 325 15.60 -1.65 17.03
N ILE A 326 16.67 -2.44 17.04
CA ILE A 326 16.70 -3.73 17.73
C ILE A 326 16.71 -3.57 19.26
N ALA A 327 17.32 -2.51 19.79
CA ALA A 327 17.31 -2.22 21.23
C ALA A 327 15.91 -1.81 21.74
N VAL A 328 15.14 -1.08 20.93
CA VAL A 328 13.79 -0.60 21.31
C VAL A 328 12.71 -1.65 21.08
N SER A 329 12.69 -2.32 19.91
CA SER A 329 11.64 -3.29 19.59
C SER A 329 12.18 -4.42 18.71
N PRO A 330 12.82 -5.46 19.31
CA PRO A 330 13.51 -6.50 18.56
C PRO A 330 12.60 -7.19 17.54
N ARG A 331 11.36 -7.49 17.94
CA ARG A 331 10.37 -8.14 17.09
C ARG A 331 9.99 -7.30 15.87
N ARG A 332 9.67 -6.01 16.06
CA ARG A 332 9.31 -5.11 14.94
C ARG A 332 10.49 -4.93 13.98
N ALA A 333 11.72 -4.85 14.50
CA ALA A 333 12.92 -4.78 13.67
C ALA A 333 13.12 -6.05 12.81
N LEU A 334 12.91 -7.25 13.38
CA LEU A 334 12.97 -8.50 12.61
C LEU A 334 11.82 -8.64 11.60
N GLU A 335 10.60 -8.19 11.95
CA GLU A 335 9.45 -8.14 11.02
C GLU A 335 9.73 -7.17 9.84
N ALA A 336 10.32 -6.00 10.10
CA ALA A 336 10.76 -5.07 9.06
C ALA A 336 11.89 -5.67 8.20
N GLY A 337 12.86 -6.36 8.80
CA GLY A 337 13.92 -7.08 8.09
C GLY A 337 13.39 -8.17 7.16
N ALA A 338 12.38 -8.95 7.59
CA ALA A 338 11.73 -9.96 6.75
C ALA A 338 10.98 -9.35 5.55
N TRP A 339 10.36 -8.18 5.74
CA TRP A 339 9.67 -7.47 4.67
C TRP A 339 10.64 -6.83 3.67
N LEU A 340 11.80 -6.34 4.14
CA LEU A 340 12.88 -5.86 3.28
C LEU A 340 13.51 -7.00 2.47
N GLU A 341 13.68 -8.19 3.06
CA GLU A 341 14.07 -9.41 2.34
C GLU A 341 13.05 -9.74 1.24
N GLN A 342 11.74 -9.74 1.56
CA GLN A 342 10.70 -10.04 0.57
C GLN A 342 10.66 -9.03 -0.58
N THR A 343 10.98 -7.76 -0.33
CA THR A 343 10.85 -6.68 -1.30
C THR A 343 12.11 -6.48 -2.15
N TYR A 344 13.30 -6.64 -1.56
CA TYR A 344 14.60 -6.32 -2.18
C TYR A 344 15.59 -7.50 -2.23
N GLY A 345 15.25 -8.65 -1.64
CA GLY A 345 16.12 -9.82 -1.59
C GLY A 345 17.27 -9.74 -0.56
N ILE A 346 17.20 -8.80 0.38
CA ILE A 346 18.27 -8.51 1.36
C ILE A 346 17.79 -8.85 2.77
N ASP A 347 18.34 -9.92 3.36
CA ASP A 347 18.01 -10.36 4.71
C ASP A 347 18.86 -9.67 5.78
N LEU A 348 18.26 -8.71 6.50
CA LEU A 348 18.89 -8.05 7.64
C LEU A 348 18.72 -8.81 8.97
N ARG A 349 17.85 -9.83 9.04
CA ARG A 349 17.50 -10.51 10.30
C ARG A 349 18.70 -11.17 11.00
N PRO A 350 19.68 -11.77 10.30
CA PRO A 350 20.88 -12.32 10.94
C PRO A 350 21.68 -11.28 11.74
N ASP A 351 22.03 -10.16 11.13
CA ASP A 351 22.79 -9.09 11.77
C ASP A 351 22.00 -8.43 12.90
N LEU A 352 20.70 -8.17 12.67
CA LEU A 352 19.77 -7.71 13.70
C LEU A 352 19.71 -8.65 14.91
N PHE A 353 19.63 -9.96 14.68
CA PHE A 353 19.63 -10.94 15.78
C PHE A 353 20.96 -10.97 16.54
N ASP A 354 22.10 -10.92 15.84
CA ASP A 354 23.42 -10.88 16.46
C ASP A 354 23.66 -9.57 17.26
N ARG A 355 23.11 -8.44 16.80
CA ARG A 355 23.05 -7.17 17.57
C ARG A 355 22.25 -7.35 18.86
N TRP A 356 21.03 -7.88 18.77
CA TRP A 356 20.20 -8.17 19.94
C TRP A 356 20.91 -9.08 20.95
N LEU A 357 21.46 -10.22 20.49
CA LEU A 357 22.09 -11.22 21.33
C LEU A 357 23.33 -10.68 22.07
N ARG A 358 24.08 -9.73 21.48
CA ARG A 358 25.16 -9.02 22.19
C ARG A 358 24.67 -8.22 23.40
N THR A 359 23.46 -7.65 23.34
CA THR A 359 22.83 -6.95 24.49
C THR A 359 22.16 -7.90 25.47
N ARG A 360 21.73 -9.08 25.02
CA ARG A 360 21.01 -10.12 25.77
C ARG A 360 21.75 -11.47 25.68
N PRO A 361 22.92 -11.64 26.33
CA PRO A 361 23.77 -12.83 26.14
C PRO A 361 23.22 -14.13 26.78
N ARG A 362 22.09 -14.06 27.50
CA ARG A 362 21.43 -15.22 28.14
C ARG A 362 19.91 -15.08 28.03
N PRO A 363 19.34 -15.13 26.81
CA PRO A 363 17.91 -15.04 26.65
C PRO A 363 17.22 -16.33 27.13
N ASP A 364 15.93 -16.25 27.40
CA ASP A 364 15.11 -17.44 27.67
C ASP A 364 14.52 -18.07 26.38
N LEU A 365 13.90 -19.24 26.51
CA LEU A 365 13.30 -19.94 25.37
C LEU A 365 12.09 -19.20 24.79
N GLY A 366 11.37 -18.39 25.57
CA GLY A 366 10.23 -17.59 25.12
C GLY A 366 10.70 -16.41 24.27
N GLU A 367 11.71 -15.67 24.74
CA GLU A 367 12.38 -14.62 23.96
C GLU A 367 12.90 -15.16 22.62
N LEU A 368 13.58 -16.31 22.63
CA LEU A 368 14.13 -16.93 21.42
C LEU A 368 13.06 -17.49 20.47
N ALA A 369 11.94 -17.99 20.99
CA ALA A 369 10.82 -18.44 20.15
C ALA A 369 10.10 -17.26 19.46
N LEU A 370 10.04 -16.10 20.12
CA LEU A 370 9.47 -14.88 19.56
C LEU A 370 10.41 -14.18 18.56
N LEU A 371 11.72 -14.36 18.71
CA LEU A 371 12.77 -13.75 17.87
C LEU A 371 13.49 -14.82 17.04
N ALA A 372 12.71 -15.70 16.43
CA ALA A 372 13.21 -16.82 15.64
C ALA A 372 13.82 -16.36 14.31
N VAL A 373 15.12 -16.62 14.13
CA VAL A 373 15.87 -16.34 12.90
C VAL A 373 16.71 -17.55 12.53
N ALA A 374 16.81 -17.87 11.23
CA ALA A 374 17.54 -19.02 10.72
C ALA A 374 19.07 -18.79 10.71
N THR A 375 19.69 -18.70 11.89
CA THR A 375 21.14 -18.52 12.06
C THR A 375 21.74 -19.47 13.09
N THR A 376 23.01 -19.81 12.91
CA THR A 376 23.80 -20.59 13.87
C THR A 376 23.87 -19.91 15.25
N SER A 377 23.85 -18.57 15.31
CA SER A 377 23.77 -17.81 16.55
C SER A 377 22.47 -18.06 17.32
N TRP A 378 21.33 -18.08 16.61
CA TRP A 378 20.03 -18.40 17.21
C TRP A 378 19.98 -19.85 17.68
N GLU A 379 20.45 -20.80 16.85
CA GLU A 379 20.52 -22.23 17.20
C GLU A 379 21.37 -22.47 18.46
N THR A 380 22.55 -21.82 18.54
CA THR A 380 23.46 -21.91 19.69
C THR A 380 22.85 -21.28 20.95
N ALA A 381 22.20 -20.13 20.83
CA ALA A 381 21.50 -19.49 21.94
C ALA A 381 20.34 -20.36 22.45
N LEU A 382 19.63 -21.02 21.54
CA LEU A 382 18.49 -21.90 21.81
C LEU A 382 18.91 -23.18 22.55
N ASP A 383 19.99 -23.82 22.13
CA ASP A 383 20.51 -25.01 22.82
C ASP A 383 20.92 -24.67 24.26
N GLY A 384 21.64 -23.56 24.45
CA GLY A 384 22.00 -23.08 25.78
C GLY A 384 20.80 -22.68 26.65
N ALA A 385 19.73 -22.14 26.05
CA ALA A 385 18.48 -21.83 26.75
C ALA A 385 17.70 -23.09 27.13
N LEU A 386 17.68 -24.10 26.25
CA LEU A 386 17.07 -25.39 26.51
C LEU A 386 17.73 -26.11 27.70
N GLU A 387 19.07 -26.14 27.74
CA GLU A 387 19.79 -26.75 28.88
C GLU A 387 19.43 -26.10 30.22
N ARG A 388 19.27 -24.77 30.25
CA ARG A 388 18.83 -24.04 31.43
C ARG A 388 17.40 -24.39 31.83
N GLU A 389 16.47 -24.47 30.87
CA GLU A 389 15.07 -24.77 31.21
C GLU A 389 14.88 -26.24 31.63
N VAL A 390 15.56 -27.18 30.96
CA VAL A 390 15.59 -28.60 31.35
C VAL A 390 16.16 -28.80 32.76
N ALA A 391 17.09 -27.95 33.21
CA ALA A 391 17.61 -27.94 34.57
C ALA A 391 16.65 -27.31 35.61
N ARG A 392 15.64 -26.54 35.17
CA ARG A 392 14.60 -25.94 36.04
C ARG A 392 13.35 -26.81 36.19
N LEU A 393 13.16 -27.80 35.31
CA LEU A 393 12.08 -28.77 35.44
C LEU A 393 12.27 -29.64 36.68
N ASP A 394 11.35 -29.52 37.63
CA ASP A 394 11.31 -30.23 38.91
C ASP A 394 10.17 -31.27 39.00
N GLY A 395 9.41 -31.45 37.91
CA GLY A 395 8.23 -32.32 37.85
C GLY A 395 6.95 -31.69 38.42
N SER A 396 6.99 -30.44 38.89
CA SER A 396 5.78 -29.72 39.33
C SER A 396 4.87 -29.40 38.15
N HIS A 397 3.56 -29.51 38.37
CA HIS A 397 2.54 -29.29 37.34
C HIS A 397 2.70 -27.95 36.61
N ALA A 398 2.95 -26.85 37.35
CA ALA A 398 3.17 -25.53 36.78
C ALA A 398 4.40 -25.45 35.84
N ARG A 399 5.51 -26.14 36.17
CA ARG A 399 6.69 -26.22 35.29
C ARG A 399 6.43 -27.04 34.04
N LEU A 400 5.61 -28.08 34.16
CA LEU A 400 5.21 -28.93 33.04
C LEU A 400 4.27 -28.16 32.09
N GLU A 401 3.31 -27.39 32.60
CA GLU A 401 2.46 -26.50 31.79
C GLU A 401 3.26 -25.38 31.11
N GLU A 402 4.23 -24.76 31.81
CA GLU A 402 5.17 -23.78 31.22
C GLU A 402 5.94 -24.40 30.04
N ALA A 403 6.41 -25.65 30.18
CA ALA A 403 7.05 -26.38 29.09
C ALA A 403 6.10 -26.65 27.90
N VAL A 404 4.83 -26.99 28.14
CA VAL A 404 3.82 -27.11 27.05
C VAL A 404 3.70 -25.79 26.28
N GLY A 405 3.60 -24.66 26.98
CA GLY A 405 3.55 -23.33 26.37
C GLY A 405 4.78 -23.01 25.52
N LEU A 406 5.98 -23.28 26.06
CA LEU A 406 7.25 -23.05 25.36
C LEU A 406 7.40 -23.95 24.11
N THR A 407 7.02 -25.23 24.19
CA THR A 407 7.10 -26.11 23.01
C THR A 407 6.17 -25.67 21.88
N ALA A 408 4.96 -25.16 22.19
CA ALA A 408 4.07 -24.59 21.20
C ALA A 408 4.69 -23.36 20.51
N ALA A 409 5.30 -22.45 21.28
CA ALA A 409 5.98 -21.27 20.73
C ALA A 409 7.15 -21.66 19.80
N LEU A 410 7.95 -22.66 20.20
CA LEU A 410 9.07 -23.17 19.41
C LEU A 410 8.64 -23.89 18.11
N VAL A 411 7.45 -24.50 18.07
CA VAL A 411 6.85 -25.03 16.83
C VAL A 411 6.31 -23.90 15.96
N ALA A 412 5.63 -22.91 16.56
CA ALA A 412 5.06 -21.76 15.87
C ALA A 412 6.12 -20.88 15.19
N ALA A 413 7.34 -20.83 15.74
CA ALA A 413 8.52 -20.25 15.11
C ALA A 413 8.88 -20.85 13.74
N GLY A 414 8.36 -22.04 13.39
CA GLY A 414 8.46 -22.63 12.06
C GLY A 414 9.82 -23.26 11.69
N LEU A 415 10.90 -22.89 12.39
CA LEU A 415 12.27 -23.34 12.08
C LEU A 415 12.53 -24.82 12.45
N PRO A 416 13.29 -25.58 11.65
CA PRO A 416 13.58 -27.00 11.92
C PRO A 416 14.26 -27.25 13.28
N HIS A 417 15.25 -26.43 13.65
CA HIS A 417 15.93 -26.55 14.95
C HIS A 417 15.00 -26.21 16.11
N GLY A 418 14.09 -25.24 15.94
CA GLY A 418 13.02 -24.94 16.91
C GLY A 418 12.12 -26.15 17.19
N ARG A 419 11.70 -26.88 16.14
CA ARG A 419 10.93 -28.12 16.28
C ARG A 419 11.73 -29.24 16.96
N HIS A 420 13.03 -29.35 16.70
CA HIS A 420 13.90 -30.31 17.39
C HIS A 420 13.99 -30.00 18.90
N THR A 421 14.24 -28.73 19.25
CA THR A 421 14.26 -28.22 20.62
C THR A 421 12.91 -28.43 21.32
N ALA A 422 11.79 -28.15 20.65
CA ALA A 422 10.45 -28.41 21.19
C ALA A 422 10.25 -29.90 21.54
N ARG A 423 10.64 -30.81 20.64
CA ARG A 423 10.58 -32.25 20.87
C ARG A 423 11.48 -32.71 22.03
N ARG A 424 12.68 -32.15 22.15
CA ARG A 424 13.61 -32.44 23.25
C ARG A 424 13.04 -31.95 24.59
N LEU A 425 12.54 -30.71 24.65
CA LEU A 425 11.90 -30.16 25.85
C LEU A 425 10.67 -30.98 26.28
N ALA A 426 9.79 -31.36 25.34
CA ALA A 426 8.63 -32.22 25.64
C ALA A 426 9.06 -33.58 26.21
N THR A 427 10.10 -34.20 25.65
CA THR A 427 10.66 -35.46 26.16
C THR A 427 11.19 -35.30 27.59
N GLU A 428 11.97 -34.24 27.85
CA GLU A 428 12.55 -33.96 29.17
C GLU A 428 11.49 -33.60 30.23
N ALA A 429 10.38 -32.98 29.83
CA ALA A 429 9.22 -32.74 30.67
C ALA A 429 8.49 -34.05 31.02
N MET A 430 8.16 -34.87 30.02
CA MET A 430 7.50 -36.18 30.21
C MET A 430 8.31 -37.11 31.12
N VAL A 431 9.63 -37.16 30.97
CA VAL A 431 10.52 -37.99 31.83
C VAL A 431 10.53 -37.52 33.29
N ARG A 432 10.21 -36.25 33.57
CA ARG A 432 10.18 -35.68 34.93
C ARG A 432 8.82 -35.69 35.61
N VAL A 433 7.76 -36.15 34.94
CA VAL A 433 6.42 -36.27 35.54
C VAL A 433 6.50 -37.14 36.81
N ALA A 434 6.06 -36.61 37.93
CA ALA A 434 6.14 -37.28 39.24
C ALA A 434 4.89 -38.08 39.61
N ASP A 435 3.75 -37.84 38.95
CA ASP A 435 2.44 -38.41 39.25
C ASP A 435 1.82 -39.01 37.98
N ALA A 436 1.35 -40.26 38.05
CA ALA A 436 0.66 -40.94 36.95
C ALA A 436 -0.58 -40.16 36.47
N VAL A 437 -1.30 -39.48 37.38
CA VAL A 437 -2.50 -38.69 37.07
C VAL A 437 -2.20 -37.52 36.13
N LEU A 438 -0.96 -37.00 36.14
CA LEU A 438 -0.52 -35.90 35.27
C LEU A 438 0.07 -36.40 33.94
N PHE A 439 0.37 -37.69 33.80
CA PHE A 439 1.15 -38.21 32.67
C PHE A 439 0.40 -38.15 31.34
N LEU A 440 -0.77 -38.79 31.26
CA LEU A 440 -1.58 -38.82 30.02
C LEU A 440 -2.08 -37.42 29.64
N PRO A 441 -2.64 -36.58 30.53
CA PRO A 441 -3.06 -35.22 30.17
C PRO A 441 -1.91 -34.34 29.66
N LEU A 442 -0.68 -34.52 30.15
CA LEU A 442 0.49 -33.79 29.65
C LEU A 442 0.93 -34.30 28.27
N LEU A 443 0.90 -35.61 28.05
CA LEU A 443 1.19 -36.20 26.74
C LEU A 443 0.20 -35.71 25.69
N ASP A 444 -1.10 -35.78 25.98
CA ASP A 444 -2.17 -35.26 25.14
C ASP A 444 -1.96 -33.77 24.84
N ALA A 445 -1.65 -32.95 25.84
CA ALA A 445 -1.38 -31.53 25.65
C ALA A 445 -0.21 -31.26 24.67
N PHE A 446 0.85 -32.06 24.68
CA PHE A 446 1.92 -31.97 23.68
C PHE A 446 1.45 -32.43 22.28
N LEU A 447 0.73 -33.54 22.20
CA LEU A 447 0.25 -34.12 20.93
C LEU A 447 -0.78 -33.23 20.23
N GLU A 448 -1.72 -32.62 20.96
CA GLU A 448 -2.68 -31.61 20.46
C GLU A 448 -1.96 -30.42 19.80
N ARG A 449 -0.76 -30.08 20.28
CA ARG A 449 0.09 -28.99 19.76
C ARG A 449 1.03 -29.44 18.65
N GLY A 450 0.91 -30.69 18.19
CA GLY A 450 1.76 -31.28 17.15
C GLY A 450 3.19 -31.61 17.60
N VAL A 451 3.44 -31.66 18.91
CA VAL A 451 4.75 -31.99 19.49
C VAL A 451 4.73 -33.46 19.93
N ALA A 452 5.42 -34.32 19.19
CA ALA A 452 5.58 -35.72 19.56
C ALA A 452 6.91 -35.94 20.30
N PRO A 453 6.91 -36.31 21.60
CA PRO A 453 8.13 -36.65 22.34
C PRO A 453 8.96 -37.80 21.72
N ALA A 454 10.12 -38.10 22.29
CA ALA A 454 10.82 -39.35 21.99
C ALA A 454 10.08 -40.52 22.67
N VAL A 455 9.77 -41.57 21.91
CA VAL A 455 8.92 -42.67 22.38
C VAL A 455 9.56 -43.46 23.52
N ASP A 456 10.79 -43.93 23.36
CA ASP A 456 11.40 -44.86 24.32
C ASP A 456 11.58 -44.27 25.74
N PRO A 457 12.06 -43.02 25.93
CA PRO A 457 12.15 -42.42 27.27
C PRO A 457 10.79 -42.19 27.92
N VAL A 458 9.76 -41.83 27.12
CA VAL A 458 8.41 -41.59 27.62
C VAL A 458 7.73 -42.90 28.01
N LEU A 459 7.85 -43.96 27.22
CA LEU A 459 7.36 -45.30 27.59
C LEU A 459 8.08 -45.89 28.80
N ALA A 460 9.39 -45.63 28.95
CA ALA A 460 10.11 -46.03 30.16
C ALA A 460 9.51 -45.34 31.40
N ARG A 461 9.24 -44.02 31.33
CA ARG A 461 8.63 -43.28 32.44
C ARG A 461 7.18 -43.68 32.72
N ALA A 462 6.38 -43.96 31.68
CA ALA A 462 5.01 -44.45 31.83
C ALA A 462 4.95 -45.72 32.70
N ARG A 463 5.84 -46.70 32.39
CA ARG A 463 5.96 -47.96 33.15
C ARG A 463 6.42 -47.75 34.59
N GLU A 464 7.35 -46.82 34.84
CA GLU A 464 7.78 -46.46 36.20
C GLU A 464 6.64 -45.86 37.05
N LEU A 465 5.74 -45.11 36.42
CA LEU A 465 4.55 -44.52 37.06
C LEU A 465 3.38 -45.50 37.18
N GLY A 466 3.44 -46.67 36.54
CA GLY A 466 2.38 -47.67 36.55
C GLY A 466 1.19 -47.35 35.63
N VAL A 467 1.40 -46.52 34.61
CA VAL A 467 0.43 -46.32 33.52
C VAL A 467 0.30 -47.63 32.73
N ALA A 468 -0.92 -48.02 32.34
CA ALA A 468 -1.15 -49.28 31.64
C ALA A 468 -0.54 -49.26 30.22
N GLU A 469 -0.07 -50.39 29.69
CA GLU A 469 0.44 -50.45 28.31
C GLU A 469 -0.67 -50.35 27.25
N ASP A 470 -1.93 -50.40 27.67
CA ASP A 470 -3.13 -50.22 26.84
C ASP A 470 -3.59 -48.75 26.77
N GLU A 471 -2.98 -47.84 27.56
CA GLU A 471 -3.23 -46.39 27.66
C GLU A 471 -2.11 -45.57 27.00
#